data_AF-A0A0C5BQF1-F1
#
_entry.id   AF-A0A0C5BQF1-F1
#
_cell.length_a   1.000
_cell.length_b   1.000
_cell.length_c   1.000
_cell.angle_alpha   90.00
_cell.angle_beta   90.00
_cell.angle_gamma   90.00
#
_symmetry.space_group_name_H-M   'P 1'
#
loop_
_entity.id
_entity.type
_entity.pdbx_description
1 polymer ?
#
loop_
_entity_poly.entity_id
_entity_poly.type
_entity_poly.pdbx_seq_one_letter_code
_entity_poly.pdbx_strand_id
1 'polypeptide(L)'
;MIEISSDLIIIGTAVLVAANCASIGAFLVLRQMAMMSDAISHAVLLGIVIAVFMVGGRETVSVIVGGVLSGILTVSIVEMLYRTGKLKQDSSIGIVFPFLFAIGVILVTQAGNVHIDAQHVLYGSIEFVPFDTLYVDEINIGSKSLWVLGILAIANISFIAILYKELKISTFDASVAVSVGLMPMLIHYLLMIMVATTAVVAFESVGAVLVIAFFIVPASGAYLLTDKLSHMIILSVTLGMISAIAGYMLAIFFDVSIAGSMAAVAGAVFGLIWVFAPNRGLISRWRRISKQRFEIDVGILITHIYNEIESKHSVTLSSMSDALGWTTEYSKKICKSVQDRKLIEIDEQQNLHLTASGNKKVKSYSPH
;
A
#
# COMPACT_ATOMS: atom_id res chain seq x y z
N MET A 1 -4.65 26.63 -33.34
CA MET A 1 -3.71 27.28 -32.41
C MET A 1 -3.95 26.61 -31.06
N ILE A 2 -3.08 25.65 -30.74
CA ILE A 2 -3.07 24.81 -29.52
C ILE A 2 -4.34 23.95 -29.31
N GLU A 3 -4.45 22.84 -30.05
CA GLU A 3 -5.05 21.62 -29.49
C GLU A 3 -4.10 21.12 -28.39
N ILE A 4 -4.21 21.69 -27.19
CA ILE A 4 -3.94 20.90 -25.99
C ILE A 4 -5.13 19.95 -25.93
N SER A 5 -4.98 18.82 -26.63
CA SER A 5 -6.03 17.84 -26.89
C SER A 5 -6.53 17.28 -25.56
N SER A 6 -7.83 17.01 -25.46
CA SER A 6 -8.52 16.53 -24.26
C SER A 6 -7.76 15.44 -23.49
N ASP A 7 -7.00 14.60 -24.19
CA ASP A 7 -6.12 13.57 -23.67
C ASP A 7 -5.07 14.10 -22.69
N LEU A 8 -4.44 15.24 -22.97
CA LEU A 8 -3.44 15.84 -22.07
C LEU A 8 -4.09 16.31 -20.76
N ILE A 9 -5.32 16.80 -20.83
CA ILE A 9 -6.08 17.20 -19.65
C ILE A 9 -6.41 15.97 -18.81
N ILE A 10 -6.86 14.88 -19.42
CA ILE A 10 -7.16 13.61 -18.75
C ILE A 10 -5.90 13.02 -18.09
N ILE A 11 -4.78 12.97 -18.81
CA ILE A 11 -3.52 12.47 -18.26
C ILE A 11 -3.05 13.38 -17.12
N GLY A 12 -3.11 14.70 -17.29
CA GLY A 12 -2.70 15.68 -16.29
C GLY A 12 -3.52 15.56 -15.00
N THR A 13 -4.83 15.38 -15.11
CA THR A 13 -5.72 15.19 -13.95
C THR A 13 -5.45 13.85 -13.27
N ALA A 14 -5.29 12.77 -14.04
CA ALA A 14 -4.96 11.45 -13.49
C ALA A 14 -3.62 11.45 -12.75
N VAL A 15 -2.60 12.13 -13.30
CA VAL A 15 -1.28 12.30 -12.69
C VAL A 15 -1.37 13.10 -11.39
N LEU A 16 -2.13 14.21 -11.38
CA LEU A 16 -2.34 15.00 -10.16
C LEU A 16 -3.10 14.22 -9.10
N VAL A 17 -4.13 13.47 -9.48
CA VAL A 17 -4.89 12.60 -8.57
C VAL A 17 -3.99 11.51 -8.00
N ALA A 18 -3.21 10.84 -8.85
CA ALA A 18 -2.24 9.85 -8.41
C ALA A 18 -1.23 10.46 -7.43
N ALA A 19 -0.67 11.64 -7.72
CA ALA A 19 0.29 12.30 -6.83
C ALA A 19 -0.33 12.69 -5.47
N ASN A 20 -1.53 13.27 -5.48
CA ASN A 20 -2.26 13.64 -4.27
C ASN A 20 -2.59 12.42 -3.40
N CYS A 21 -3.24 11.40 -3.98
CA CYS A 21 -3.64 10.19 -3.27
C CYS A 21 -2.43 9.37 -2.78
N ALA A 22 -1.41 9.17 -3.63
CA ALA A 22 -0.27 8.32 -3.32
C ALA A 22 0.67 8.94 -2.26
N SER A 23 0.77 10.28 -2.19
CA SER A 23 1.60 10.98 -1.22
C SER A 23 1.07 10.83 0.21
N ILE A 24 -0.24 11.02 0.40
CA ILE A 24 -0.91 10.82 1.69
C ILE A 24 -1.14 9.33 1.98
N GLY A 25 -1.44 8.55 0.94
CA GLY A 25 -1.66 7.11 1.02
C GLY A 25 -0.49 6.34 1.64
N ALA A 26 0.74 6.83 1.45
CA ALA A 26 1.91 6.29 2.14
C ALA A 26 1.75 6.26 3.66
N PHE A 27 1.17 7.31 4.27
CA PHE A 27 0.90 7.36 5.71
C PHE A 27 -0.26 6.43 6.11
N LEU A 28 -1.30 6.31 5.28
CA LEU A 28 -2.40 5.38 5.54
C LEU A 28 -1.92 3.93 5.57
N VAL A 29 -1.09 3.54 4.61
CA VAL A 29 -0.49 2.19 4.55
C VAL A 29 0.38 1.93 5.77
N LEU A 30 1.26 2.87 6.13
CA LEU A 30 2.13 2.72 7.31
C LEU A 30 1.36 2.65 8.63
N ARG A 31 0.23 3.36 8.73
CA ARG A 31 -0.66 3.33 9.90
C ARG A 31 -1.65 2.16 9.90
N GLN A 32 -1.60 1.27 8.91
CA GLN A 32 -2.56 0.17 8.74
C GLN A 32 -4.02 0.64 8.61
N MET A 33 -4.23 1.83 8.05
CA MET A 33 -5.55 2.46 7.88
C MET A 33 -5.97 2.53 6.42
N ALA A 34 -5.50 1.60 5.58
CA ALA A 34 -5.80 1.59 4.15
C ALA A 34 -7.32 1.57 3.87
N MET A 35 -8.08 0.75 4.60
CA MET A 35 -9.54 0.64 4.49
C MET A 35 -10.29 1.91 4.91
N MET A 36 -9.65 2.82 5.63
CA MET A 36 -10.27 4.08 6.03
C MET A 36 -10.52 5.00 4.82
N SER A 37 -9.67 4.94 3.79
CA SER A 37 -9.86 5.72 2.56
C SER A 37 -11.13 5.34 1.79
N ASP A 38 -11.46 4.04 1.77
CA ASP A 38 -12.67 3.50 1.16
C ASP A 38 -13.92 3.93 1.94
N ALA A 39 -13.90 3.77 3.26
CA ALA A 39 -14.98 4.20 4.14
C ALA A 39 -15.29 5.69 4.02
N ILE A 40 -14.25 6.54 3.93
CA ILE A 40 -14.42 7.97 3.69
C ILE A 40 -15.06 8.19 2.32
N SER A 41 -14.54 7.59 1.25
CA SER A 41 -15.04 7.79 -0.12
C SER A 41 -16.54 7.52 -0.26
N HIS A 42 -17.05 6.51 0.45
CA HIS A 42 -18.48 6.22 0.46
C HIS A 42 -19.29 7.09 1.43
N ALA A 43 -18.74 7.45 2.58
CA ALA A 43 -19.41 8.36 3.50
C ALA A 43 -19.49 9.80 2.96
N VAL A 44 -18.62 10.18 2.02
CA VAL A 44 -18.67 11.46 1.33
C VAL A 44 -20.02 11.68 0.64
N LEU A 45 -20.67 10.63 0.12
CA LEU A 45 -22.01 10.74 -0.47
C LEU A 45 -23.02 11.37 0.50
N LEU A 46 -23.05 10.91 1.76
CA LEU A 46 -23.91 11.47 2.79
C LEU A 46 -23.66 12.97 2.97
N GLY A 47 -22.38 13.36 3.02
CA GLY A 47 -21.96 14.75 3.18
C GLY A 47 -22.36 15.65 2.03
N ILE A 48 -22.13 15.19 0.80
CA ILE A 48 -22.47 15.91 -0.43
C ILE A 48 -23.98 16.15 -0.49
N VAL A 49 -24.78 15.13 -0.22
CA VAL A 49 -26.24 15.21 -0.31
C VAL A 49 -26.78 16.22 0.69
N ILE A 50 -26.36 16.15 1.96
CA ILE A 50 -26.75 17.11 2.99
C ILE A 50 -26.37 18.54 2.58
N ALA A 51 -25.16 18.74 2.06
CA ALA A 51 -24.66 20.05 1.67
C ALA A 51 -25.44 20.65 0.48
N VAL A 52 -25.76 19.83 -0.53
CA VAL A 52 -26.59 20.25 -1.67
C VAL A 52 -28.01 20.60 -1.21
N PHE A 53 -28.59 19.82 -0.29
CA PHE A 53 -29.91 20.13 0.28
C PHE A 53 -29.94 21.44 1.07
N MET A 54 -28.90 21.72 1.86
CA MET A 54 -28.84 22.95 2.66
C MET A 54 -28.66 24.21 1.81
N VAL A 55 -27.84 24.14 0.76
CA VAL A 55 -27.53 25.29 -0.10
C VAL A 55 -28.54 25.44 -1.24
N GLY A 56 -29.27 24.39 -1.58
CA GLY A 56 -30.22 24.39 -2.70
C GLY A 56 -29.54 24.36 -4.08
N GLY A 57 -28.24 24.03 -4.14
CA GLY A 57 -27.45 24.06 -5.36
C GLY A 57 -26.16 23.22 -5.25
N ARG A 58 -25.53 22.97 -6.40
CA ARG A 58 -24.31 22.14 -6.52
C ARG A 58 -23.05 23.00 -6.64
N GLU A 59 -22.90 23.92 -5.69
CA GLU A 59 -21.70 24.73 -5.55
C GLU A 59 -20.52 23.84 -5.11
N THR A 60 -19.39 23.90 -5.82
CA THR A 60 -18.21 23.06 -5.54
C THR A 60 -17.70 23.20 -4.11
N VAL A 61 -17.73 24.41 -3.56
CA VAL A 61 -17.31 24.64 -2.17
C VAL A 61 -18.24 23.89 -1.19
N SER A 62 -19.55 23.89 -1.45
CA SER A 62 -20.52 23.20 -0.59
C SER A 62 -20.30 21.68 -0.62
N VAL A 63 -20.09 21.11 -1.82
CA VAL A 63 -19.80 19.68 -2.02
C VAL A 63 -18.53 19.26 -1.28
N ILE A 64 -17.45 20.04 -1.40
CA ILE A 64 -16.18 19.75 -0.72
C ILE A 64 -16.34 19.83 0.80
N VAL A 65 -16.97 20.90 1.31
CA VAL A 65 -17.17 21.08 2.76
C VAL A 65 -18.05 19.95 3.32
N GLY A 66 -19.17 19.63 2.66
CA GLY A 66 -20.05 18.53 3.05
C GLY A 66 -19.33 17.19 3.08
N GLY A 67 -18.58 16.88 2.02
CA GLY A 67 -17.79 15.65 1.92
C GLY A 67 -16.74 15.55 3.03
N VAL A 68 -15.99 16.63 3.28
CA VAL A 68 -14.97 16.67 4.34
C VAL A 68 -15.59 16.50 5.72
N LEU A 69 -16.70 17.19 6.01
CA LEU A 69 -17.41 17.06 7.28
C LEU A 69 -17.92 15.63 7.50
N SER A 70 -18.45 14.98 6.46
CA SER A 70 -18.86 13.57 6.54
C SER A 70 -17.68 12.62 6.71
N GLY A 71 -16.55 12.89 6.07
CA GLY A 71 -15.29 12.17 6.28
C GLY A 71 -14.82 12.27 7.74
N ILE A 72 -14.80 13.48 8.31
CA ILE A 72 -14.44 13.71 9.73
C ILE A 72 -15.42 13.00 10.66
N LEU A 73 -16.73 13.08 10.37
CA LEU A 73 -17.76 12.37 11.12
C LEU A 73 -17.49 10.85 11.11
N THR A 74 -17.19 10.29 9.94
CA THR A 74 -16.88 8.87 9.76
C THR A 74 -15.69 8.44 10.62
N VAL A 75 -14.59 9.17 10.51
CA VAL A 75 -13.38 8.91 11.28
C VAL A 75 -13.65 9.00 12.79
N SER A 76 -14.40 10.02 13.21
CA SER A 76 -14.73 10.23 14.62
C SER A 76 -15.58 9.08 15.18
N ILE A 77 -16.57 8.60 14.43
CA ILE A 77 -17.41 7.47 14.84
C ILE A 77 -16.57 6.18 14.88
N VAL A 78 -15.78 5.90 13.82
CA VAL A 78 -14.91 4.72 13.78
C VAL A 78 -13.95 4.70 14.97
N GLU A 79 -13.29 5.83 15.25
CA GLU A 79 -12.37 5.98 16.38
C GLU A 79 -13.10 5.83 17.71
N MET A 80 -14.32 6.38 17.85
CA MET A 80 -15.13 6.21 19.06
C MET A 80 -15.44 4.73 19.32
N LEU A 81 -15.83 3.96 18.30
CA LEU A 81 -16.05 2.52 18.44
C LEU A 81 -14.74 1.78 18.75
N TYR A 82 -13.65 2.12 18.07
CA TYR A 82 -12.34 1.49 18.28
C TYR A 82 -11.83 1.70 19.71
N ARG A 83 -11.96 2.92 20.26
CA ARG A 83 -11.55 3.26 21.63
C ARG A 83 -12.29 2.51 22.73
N THR A 84 -13.44 1.90 22.43
CA THR A 84 -14.13 1.05 23.41
C THR A 84 -13.35 -0.23 23.73
N GLY A 85 -12.36 -0.60 22.91
CA GLY A 85 -11.57 -1.82 23.05
C GLY A 85 -12.32 -3.11 22.70
N LYS A 86 -13.60 -3.02 22.33
CA LYS A 86 -14.47 -4.18 22.03
C LYS A 86 -14.40 -4.61 20.56
N LEU A 87 -13.94 -3.74 19.68
CA LEU A 87 -13.93 -3.94 18.23
C LEU A 87 -12.53 -3.67 17.69
N LYS A 88 -12.11 -4.46 16.71
CA LYS A 88 -10.92 -4.16 15.91
C LYS A 88 -11.22 -2.97 15.00
N GLN A 89 -10.20 -2.21 14.64
CA GLN A 89 -10.33 -1.03 13.80
C GLN A 89 -11.03 -1.33 12.47
N ASP A 90 -10.63 -2.39 11.78
CA ASP A 90 -11.27 -2.81 10.52
C ASP A 90 -12.75 -3.16 10.68
N SER A 91 -13.13 -3.76 11.83
CA SER A 91 -14.52 -4.07 12.14
C SER A 91 -15.34 -2.80 12.39
N SER A 92 -14.77 -1.83 13.11
CA SER A 92 -15.42 -0.52 13.31
C SER A 92 -15.64 0.19 11.98
N ILE A 93 -14.64 0.18 11.09
CA ILE A 93 -14.76 0.72 9.72
C ILE A 93 -15.90 0.01 8.96
N GLY A 94 -15.90 -1.32 8.95
CA GLY A 94 -16.90 -2.13 8.24
C GLY A 94 -18.33 -2.02 8.77
N ILE A 95 -18.55 -1.52 9.99
CA ILE A 95 -19.89 -1.24 10.54
C ILE A 95 -20.34 0.18 10.18
N VAL A 96 -19.45 1.16 10.35
CA VAL A 96 -19.79 2.58 10.19
C VAL A 96 -19.99 2.95 8.73
N PHE A 97 -19.14 2.44 7.83
CA PHE A 97 -19.22 2.77 6.40
C PHE A 97 -20.59 2.37 5.79
N PRO A 98 -21.04 1.11 5.86
CA PRO A 98 -22.32 0.72 5.25
C PRO A 98 -23.50 1.46 5.87
N PHE A 99 -23.43 1.76 7.17
CA PHE A 99 -24.46 2.52 7.86
C PHE A 99 -24.59 3.96 7.33
N LEU A 100 -23.48 4.71 7.26
CA LEU A 100 -23.50 6.08 6.74
C LEU A 100 -23.83 6.11 5.25
N PHE A 101 -23.32 5.15 4.48
CA PHE A 101 -23.63 5.01 3.06
C PHE A 101 -25.12 4.76 2.84
N ALA A 102 -25.75 3.86 3.61
CA ALA A 102 -27.18 3.60 3.52
C ALA A 102 -28.02 4.85 3.84
N ILE A 103 -27.64 5.63 4.85
CA ILE A 103 -28.31 6.91 5.15
C ILE A 103 -28.18 7.87 3.96
N GLY A 104 -26.98 8.00 3.38
CA GLY A 104 -26.73 8.83 2.21
C GLY A 104 -27.63 8.43 1.02
N VAL A 105 -27.70 7.13 0.72
CA VAL A 105 -28.56 6.59 -0.35
C VAL A 105 -30.04 6.87 -0.08
N ILE A 106 -30.52 6.67 1.15
CA ILE A 106 -31.92 6.97 1.52
C ILE A 106 -32.23 8.46 1.26
N LEU A 107 -31.35 9.37 1.68
CA LEU A 107 -31.52 10.81 1.43
C LEU A 107 -31.56 11.15 -0.06
N VAL A 108 -30.69 10.53 -0.87
CA VAL A 108 -30.72 10.68 -2.34
C VAL A 108 -32.04 10.21 -2.91
N THR A 109 -32.55 9.05 -2.49
CA THR A 109 -33.81 8.50 -3.03
C THR A 109 -35.03 9.36 -2.66
N GLN A 110 -35.04 9.97 -1.47
CA GLN A 110 -36.07 10.93 -1.08
C GLN A 110 -35.96 12.26 -1.85
N ALA A 111 -34.76 12.61 -2.31
CA ALA A 111 -34.50 13.81 -3.09
C ALA A 111 -35.08 13.78 -4.52
N GLY A 112 -35.62 12.64 -4.99
CA GLY A 112 -35.92 12.33 -6.40
C GLY A 112 -36.84 13.26 -7.20
N ASN A 113 -37.27 14.40 -6.65
CA ASN A 113 -37.85 15.52 -7.42
C ASN A 113 -36.81 16.58 -7.86
N VAL A 114 -35.57 16.49 -7.37
CA VAL A 114 -34.42 17.26 -7.86
C VAL A 114 -33.65 16.31 -8.76
N HIS A 115 -33.35 16.73 -10.00
CA HIS A 115 -32.58 15.94 -10.99
C HIS A 115 -31.10 15.77 -10.56
N ILE A 116 -30.87 15.20 -9.38
CA ILE A 116 -29.57 14.73 -8.95
C ILE A 116 -29.40 13.39 -9.63
N ASP A 117 -28.81 13.40 -10.83
CA ASP A 117 -28.42 12.17 -11.49
C ASP A 117 -27.38 11.48 -10.62
N ALA A 118 -27.85 10.51 -9.84
CA ALA A 118 -27.05 9.73 -8.91
C ALA A 118 -25.84 9.12 -9.63
N GLN A 119 -25.94 8.84 -10.94
CA GLN A 119 -24.82 8.29 -11.70
C GLN A 119 -23.71 9.33 -11.93
N HIS A 120 -24.05 10.57 -12.28
CA HIS A 120 -23.08 11.67 -12.43
C HIS A 120 -22.57 12.23 -11.09
N VAL A 121 -23.28 11.96 -9.98
CA VAL A 121 -22.87 12.39 -8.63
C VAL A 121 -22.03 11.34 -7.92
N LEU A 122 -22.34 10.06 -8.12
CA LEU A 122 -21.64 8.96 -7.44
C LEU A 122 -20.40 8.46 -8.16
N TYR A 123 -20.27 8.59 -9.48
CA TYR A 123 -19.22 7.87 -10.19
C TYR A 123 -18.00 8.70 -10.61
N GLY A 124 -18.07 10.03 -10.66
CA GLY A 124 -16.95 10.90 -11.03
C GLY A 124 -16.26 10.46 -12.33
N SER A 125 -16.66 10.99 -13.47
CA SER A 125 -16.17 10.50 -14.77
C SER A 125 -15.00 11.36 -15.25
N ILE A 126 -13.79 10.80 -15.17
CA ILE A 126 -12.58 11.45 -15.69
C ILE A 126 -12.70 11.86 -17.16
N GLU A 127 -13.52 11.14 -17.91
CA GLU A 127 -13.87 11.40 -19.31
C GLU A 127 -14.50 12.79 -19.53
N PHE A 128 -15.21 13.35 -18.53
CA PHE A 128 -15.85 14.65 -18.65
C PHE A 128 -14.99 15.83 -18.17
N VAL A 129 -13.82 15.56 -17.59
CA VAL A 129 -12.95 16.60 -17.03
C VAL A 129 -12.50 17.65 -18.05
N PRO A 130 -12.26 17.32 -19.34
CA PRO A 130 -11.97 18.32 -20.38
C PRO A 130 -13.12 19.30 -20.63
N PHE A 131 -14.36 18.95 -20.28
CA PHE A 131 -15.55 19.75 -20.55
C PHE A 131 -15.97 20.64 -19.36
N ASP A 132 -15.48 20.36 -18.15
CA ASP A 132 -15.68 21.22 -16.96
C ASP A 132 -14.61 22.32 -16.90
N THR A 133 -14.72 23.31 -17.80
CA THR A 133 -13.76 24.42 -17.94
C THR A 133 -14.14 25.61 -17.08
N LEU A 134 -13.16 26.21 -16.42
CA LEU A 134 -13.35 27.44 -15.64
C LEU A 134 -13.15 28.67 -16.54
N TYR A 135 -14.12 29.57 -16.51
CA TYR A 135 -14.07 30.85 -17.22
C TYR A 135 -13.83 31.97 -16.21
N VAL A 136 -12.80 32.79 -16.42
CA VAL A 136 -12.57 34.05 -15.68
C VAL A 136 -12.57 35.17 -16.70
N ASP A 137 -13.49 36.13 -16.56
CA ASP A 137 -13.64 37.28 -17.47
C ASP A 137 -13.64 36.89 -18.96
N GLU A 138 -14.47 35.89 -19.32
CA GLU A 138 -14.59 35.31 -20.67
C GLU A 138 -13.35 34.58 -21.23
N ILE A 139 -12.26 34.51 -20.47
CA ILE A 139 -11.05 33.75 -20.83
C ILE A 139 -11.17 32.34 -20.23
N ASN A 140 -11.10 31.32 -21.09
CA ASN A 140 -11.03 29.92 -20.66
C ASN A 140 -9.62 29.65 -20.08
N ILE A 141 -9.55 29.46 -18.75
CA ILE A 141 -8.29 29.23 -18.04
C ILE A 141 -7.98 27.73 -17.84
N GLY A 142 -8.71 26.84 -18.53
CA GLY A 142 -8.54 25.39 -18.48
C GLY A 142 -9.55 24.67 -17.58
N SER A 143 -9.36 23.36 -17.41
CA SER A 143 -10.27 22.52 -16.61
C SER A 143 -10.27 22.92 -15.13
N LYS A 144 -11.45 23.09 -14.54
CA LYS A 144 -11.65 23.41 -13.13
C LYS A 144 -10.99 22.38 -12.21
N SER A 145 -11.11 21.09 -12.55
CA SER A 145 -10.51 20.00 -11.78
C SER A 145 -8.99 20.11 -11.71
N LEU A 146 -8.31 20.55 -12.78
CA LEU A 146 -6.86 20.75 -12.77
C LEU A 146 -6.43 21.81 -11.74
N TRP A 147 -7.16 22.93 -11.67
CA TRP A 147 -6.88 23.99 -10.70
C TRP A 147 -7.11 23.52 -9.26
N VAL A 148 -8.25 22.88 -8.99
CA VAL A 148 -8.58 22.38 -7.64
C VAL A 148 -7.57 21.32 -7.21
N LEU A 149 -7.24 20.35 -8.07
CA LEU A 149 -6.24 19.31 -7.80
C LEU A 149 -4.82 19.87 -7.68
N GLY A 150 -4.49 20.92 -8.43
CA GLY A 150 -3.20 21.62 -8.35
C GLY A 150 -3.03 22.36 -7.04
N ILE A 151 -4.05 23.11 -6.60
CA ILE A 151 -4.08 23.75 -5.28
C ILE A 151 -3.99 22.70 -4.18
N LEU A 152 -4.74 21.60 -4.31
CA LEU A 152 -4.68 20.48 -3.39
C LEU A 152 -3.29 19.84 -3.35
N ALA A 153 -2.60 19.70 -4.49
CA ALA A 153 -1.24 19.18 -4.55
C ALA A 153 -0.27 20.06 -3.78
N ILE A 154 -0.36 21.39 -3.95
CA ILE A 154 0.44 22.34 -3.18
C ILE A 154 0.11 22.23 -1.68
N ALA A 155 -1.17 22.12 -1.33
CA ALA A 155 -1.61 21.96 0.05
C ALA A 155 -1.09 20.64 0.67
N ASN A 156 -1.15 19.53 -0.06
CA ASN A 156 -0.66 18.21 0.36
C ASN A 156 0.86 18.22 0.56
N ILE A 157 1.60 18.75 -0.41
CA ILE A 157 3.06 18.88 -0.31
C ILE A 157 3.43 19.78 0.87
N SER A 158 2.75 20.91 1.04
CA SER A 158 3.00 21.86 2.14
C SER A 158 2.68 21.23 3.49
N PHE A 159 1.55 20.54 3.60
CA PHE A 159 1.15 19.80 4.79
C PHE A 159 2.19 18.76 5.19
N ILE A 160 2.64 17.94 4.24
CA ILE A 160 3.67 16.93 4.48
C ILE A 160 5.01 17.59 4.82
N ALA A 161 5.40 18.66 4.15
CA ALA A 161 6.69 19.33 4.37
C ALA A 161 6.76 20.01 5.75
N ILE A 162 5.70 20.72 6.15
CA ILE A 162 5.62 21.43 7.43
C ILE A 162 5.54 20.43 8.58
N LEU A 163 4.67 19.41 8.47
CA LEU A 163 4.42 18.43 9.53
C LEU A 163 5.23 17.15 9.36
N TYR A 164 6.31 17.16 8.58
CA TYR A 164 7.05 15.95 8.22
C TYR A 164 7.57 15.19 9.44
N LYS A 165 8.10 15.93 10.42
CA LYS A 165 8.69 15.36 11.64
C LYS A 165 7.61 14.74 12.52
N GLU A 166 6.51 15.46 12.68
CA GLU A 166 5.35 15.11 13.49
C GLU A 166 4.63 13.90 12.91
N LEU A 167 4.35 13.92 11.59
CA LEU A 167 3.76 12.79 10.86
C LEU A 167 4.65 11.57 10.94
N LYS A 168 5.97 11.72 10.78
CA LYS A 168 6.92 10.60 10.88
C LYS A 168 6.89 9.98 12.27
N ILE A 169 7.14 10.74 13.33
CA ILE A 169 7.23 10.18 14.69
C ILE A 169 5.88 9.57 15.08
N SER A 170 4.77 10.29 14.87
CA SER A 170 3.43 9.80 15.22
C SER A 170 3.01 8.56 14.43
N THR A 171 3.55 8.32 13.24
CA THR A 171 3.22 7.15 12.42
C THR A 171 3.99 5.91 12.85
N PHE A 172 5.26 6.05 13.25
CA PHE A 172 6.08 4.91 13.66
C PHE A 172 5.94 4.57 15.15
N ASP A 173 5.79 5.58 16.01
CA ASP A 173 5.63 5.36 17.44
C ASP A 173 4.88 6.54 18.11
N ALA A 174 3.60 6.30 18.42
CA ALA A 174 2.76 7.29 19.10
C ALA A 174 3.23 7.56 20.54
N SER A 175 3.82 6.57 21.24
CA SER A 175 4.31 6.74 22.60
C SER A 175 5.54 7.64 22.64
N VAL A 176 6.49 7.44 21.72
CA VAL A 176 7.66 8.32 21.55
C VAL A 176 7.24 9.73 21.15
N ALA A 177 6.22 9.87 20.30
CA ALA A 177 5.68 11.19 19.96
C ALA A 177 5.19 11.95 21.21
N VAL A 178 4.47 11.30 22.13
CA VAL A 178 4.03 11.91 23.40
C VAL A 178 5.22 12.30 24.26
N SER A 179 6.26 11.46 24.35
CA SER A 179 7.46 11.74 25.16
C SER A 179 8.24 12.97 24.68
N VAL A 180 8.18 13.30 23.39
CA VAL A 180 8.82 14.50 22.80
C VAL A 180 7.91 15.74 22.87
N GLY A 181 6.73 15.62 23.48
CA GLY A 181 5.77 16.73 23.66
C GLY A 181 4.83 16.95 22.48
N LEU A 182 4.76 16.00 21.54
CA LEU A 182 3.79 16.06 20.44
C LEU A 182 2.43 15.52 20.90
N MET A 183 1.37 15.92 20.19
CA MET A 183 0.01 15.44 20.39
C MET A 183 -0.39 14.49 19.24
N PRO A 184 -0.16 13.16 19.34
CA PRO A 184 -0.40 12.23 18.22
C PRO A 184 -1.85 12.23 17.76
N MET A 185 -2.79 12.46 18.68
CA MET A 185 -4.21 12.55 18.38
C MET A 185 -4.52 13.73 17.44
N LEU A 186 -3.90 14.89 17.66
CA LEU A 186 -4.06 16.05 16.79
C LEU A 186 -3.50 15.75 15.39
N ILE A 187 -2.30 15.17 15.31
CA ILE A 187 -1.67 14.79 14.04
C ILE A 187 -2.49 13.75 13.29
N HIS A 188 -3.10 12.80 14.01
CA HIS A 188 -4.04 11.85 13.43
C HIS A 188 -5.23 12.56 12.79
N TYR A 189 -5.95 13.43 13.52
CA TYR A 189 -7.10 14.13 12.95
C TYR A 189 -6.72 15.06 11.80
N LEU A 190 -5.57 15.75 11.87
CA LEU A 190 -5.06 16.56 10.77
C LEU A 190 -4.79 15.71 9.51
N LEU A 191 -4.15 14.55 9.68
CA LEU A 191 -3.95 13.60 8.57
C LEU A 191 -5.29 13.15 8.00
N MET A 192 -6.25 12.80 8.86
CA MET A 192 -7.57 12.32 8.43
C MET A 192 -8.40 13.39 7.71
N ILE A 193 -8.29 14.66 8.13
CA ILE A 193 -8.86 15.79 7.39
C ILE A 193 -8.22 15.88 6.00
N MET A 194 -6.89 15.79 5.91
CA MET A 194 -6.19 15.87 4.62
C MET A 194 -6.54 14.71 3.69
N VAL A 195 -6.68 13.50 4.25
CA VAL A 195 -7.17 12.30 3.54
C VAL A 195 -8.58 12.54 3.03
N ALA A 196 -9.49 13.05 3.87
CA ALA A 196 -10.87 13.30 3.49
C ALA A 196 -10.98 14.36 2.39
N THR A 197 -10.29 15.49 2.53
CA THR A 197 -10.23 16.52 1.50
C THR A 197 -9.69 15.96 0.19
N THR A 198 -8.60 15.18 0.25
CA THR A 198 -8.01 14.57 -0.93
C THR A 198 -8.95 13.56 -1.58
N ALA A 199 -9.62 12.72 -0.80
CA ALA A 199 -10.57 11.74 -1.28
C ALA A 199 -11.76 12.42 -1.97
N VAL A 200 -12.35 13.46 -1.38
CA VAL A 200 -13.51 14.17 -1.96
C VAL A 200 -13.16 14.81 -3.30
N VAL A 201 -12.08 15.58 -3.34
CA VAL A 201 -11.65 16.29 -4.56
C VAL A 201 -11.27 15.30 -5.67
N ALA A 202 -10.55 14.24 -5.32
CA ALA A 202 -10.15 13.22 -6.27
C ALA A 202 -11.35 12.38 -6.77
N PHE A 203 -12.31 12.09 -5.88
CA PHE A 203 -13.53 11.35 -6.18
C PHE A 203 -14.40 12.12 -7.18
N GLU A 204 -14.59 13.42 -6.97
CA GLU A 204 -15.33 14.28 -7.91
C GLU A 204 -14.68 14.27 -9.30
N SER A 205 -13.35 14.18 -9.36
CA SER A 205 -12.60 14.24 -10.62
C SER A 205 -12.56 12.92 -11.40
N VAL A 206 -12.39 11.78 -10.71
CA VAL A 206 -12.05 10.50 -11.37
C VAL A 206 -12.82 9.28 -10.85
N GLY A 207 -13.56 9.45 -9.76
CA GLY A 207 -14.42 8.40 -9.22
C GLY A 207 -13.78 7.52 -8.13
N ALA A 208 -14.64 6.85 -7.36
CA ALA A 208 -14.26 6.15 -6.12
C ALA A 208 -13.18 5.07 -6.33
N VAL A 209 -13.38 4.22 -7.33
CA VAL A 209 -12.54 3.02 -7.52
C VAL A 209 -11.10 3.41 -7.78
N LEU A 210 -10.86 4.40 -8.64
CA LEU A 210 -9.50 4.82 -8.95
C LEU A 210 -8.84 5.55 -7.76
N VAL A 211 -9.61 6.35 -7.02
CA VAL A 211 -9.11 7.04 -5.83
C VAL A 211 -8.59 6.04 -4.80
N ILE A 212 -9.36 5.01 -4.49
CA ILE A 212 -8.96 3.95 -3.56
C ILE A 212 -7.72 3.21 -4.09
N ALA A 213 -7.69 2.89 -5.38
CA ALA A 213 -6.53 2.25 -6.00
C ALA A 213 -5.25 3.09 -5.84
N PHE A 214 -5.31 4.40 -6.10
CA PHE A 214 -4.14 5.28 -5.98
C PHE A 214 -3.76 5.64 -4.54
N PHE A 215 -4.68 5.60 -3.58
CA PHE A 215 -4.33 5.72 -2.16
C PHE A 215 -3.50 4.53 -1.67
N ILE A 216 -3.86 3.31 -2.08
CA ILE A 216 -3.38 2.09 -1.44
C ILE A 216 -2.29 1.38 -2.25
N VAL A 217 -2.53 1.15 -3.54
CA VAL A 217 -1.72 0.26 -4.38
C VAL A 217 -0.29 0.78 -4.58
N PRO A 218 -0.06 2.01 -5.06
CA PRO A 218 1.31 2.50 -5.27
C PRO A 218 2.07 2.67 -3.94
N ALA A 219 1.39 3.08 -2.87
CA ALA A 219 1.96 3.19 -1.54
C ALA A 219 2.39 1.82 -0.99
N SER A 220 1.57 0.80 -1.19
CA SER A 220 1.89 -0.58 -0.80
C SER A 220 3.04 -1.15 -1.61
N GLY A 221 3.13 -0.82 -2.90
CA GLY A 221 4.28 -1.18 -3.74
C GLY A 221 5.57 -0.52 -3.27
N ALA A 222 5.53 0.79 -3.00
CA ALA A 222 6.68 1.53 -2.48
C ALA A 222 7.16 1.00 -1.12
N TYR A 223 6.24 0.58 -0.25
CA TYR A 223 6.55 -0.05 1.04
C TYR A 223 7.37 -1.35 0.93
N LEU A 224 7.26 -2.07 -0.19
CA LEU A 224 8.05 -3.29 -0.44
C LEU A 224 9.46 -2.98 -0.96
N LEU A 225 9.66 -1.79 -1.53
CA LEU A 225 10.91 -1.39 -2.18
C LEU A 225 11.87 -0.62 -1.26
N THR A 226 11.37 0.09 -0.24
CA THR A 226 12.21 0.93 0.62
C THR A 226 11.77 0.93 2.09
N ASP A 227 12.73 1.14 2.98
CA ASP A 227 12.51 1.29 4.43
C ASP A 227 12.50 2.77 4.86
N LYS A 228 12.81 3.72 3.96
CA LYS A 228 12.89 5.15 4.27
C LYS A 228 11.60 5.87 3.85
N LEU A 229 10.89 6.50 4.81
CA LEU A 229 9.64 7.23 4.57
C LEU A 229 9.72 8.25 3.41
N SER A 230 10.75 9.11 3.36
CA SER A 230 10.89 10.09 2.25
C SER A 230 10.95 9.41 0.89
N HIS A 231 11.68 8.29 0.80
CA HIS A 231 11.80 7.54 -0.45
C HIS A 231 10.49 6.82 -0.77
N MET A 232 9.76 6.35 0.26
CA MET A 232 8.47 5.69 0.09
C MET A 232 7.43 6.65 -0.49
N ILE A 233 7.38 7.90 -0.03
CA ILE A 233 6.46 8.92 -0.56
C ILE A 233 6.76 9.19 -2.04
N ILE A 234 8.03 9.43 -2.38
CA ILE A 234 8.45 9.72 -3.76
C ILE A 234 8.20 8.50 -4.67
N LEU A 235 8.53 7.29 -4.22
CA LEU A 235 8.27 6.07 -4.97
C LEU A 235 6.77 5.82 -5.15
N SER A 236 5.95 6.08 -4.12
CA SER A 236 4.49 5.96 -4.20
C SER A 236 3.93 6.89 -5.28
N VAL A 237 4.33 8.17 -5.26
CA VAL A 237 3.90 9.15 -6.27
C VAL A 237 4.34 8.73 -7.67
N THR A 238 5.61 8.38 -7.85
CA THR A 238 6.12 7.98 -9.18
C THR A 238 5.45 6.71 -9.72
N LEU A 239 5.24 5.68 -8.88
CA LEU A 239 4.50 4.48 -9.27
C LEU A 239 3.04 4.79 -9.64
N GLY A 240 2.40 5.69 -8.90
CA GLY A 240 1.05 6.17 -9.22
C GLY A 240 0.99 6.87 -10.57
N MET A 241 1.93 7.80 -10.83
CA MET A 241 2.02 8.53 -12.10
C MET A 241 2.27 7.60 -13.28
N ILE A 242 3.19 6.64 -13.15
CA ILE A 242 3.46 5.63 -14.19
C ILE A 242 2.19 4.82 -14.46
N SER A 243 1.47 4.42 -13.41
CA SER A 243 0.23 3.66 -13.55
C SER A 243 -0.90 4.45 -14.21
N ALA A 244 -1.01 5.75 -13.92
CA ALA A 244 -1.95 6.66 -14.56
C ALA A 244 -1.68 6.79 -16.07
N ILE A 245 -0.43 7.07 -16.44
CA ILE A 245 -0.04 7.26 -17.85
C ILE A 245 -0.18 5.95 -18.63
N ALA A 246 0.40 4.86 -18.13
CA ALA A 246 0.35 3.56 -18.81
C ALA A 246 -1.08 2.99 -18.88
N GLY A 247 -1.87 3.19 -17.82
CA GLY A 247 -3.28 2.80 -17.78
C GLY A 247 -4.14 3.58 -18.77
N TYR A 248 -3.91 4.88 -18.91
CA TYR A 248 -4.57 5.68 -19.93
C TYR A 248 -4.25 5.21 -21.36
N MET A 249 -2.96 4.97 -21.65
CA MET A 249 -2.55 4.47 -22.97
C MET A 249 -3.19 3.10 -23.28
N LEU A 250 -3.28 2.22 -22.28
CA LEU A 250 -3.96 0.93 -22.43
C LEU A 250 -5.47 1.09 -22.62
N ALA A 251 -6.10 2.04 -21.94
CA ALA A 251 -7.53 2.32 -22.10
C ALA A 251 -7.88 2.72 -23.53
N ILE A 252 -7.10 3.62 -24.13
CA ILE A 252 -7.28 4.04 -25.52
C ILE A 252 -7.04 2.87 -26.47
N PHE A 253 -5.99 2.08 -26.23
CA PHE A 253 -5.62 0.99 -27.13
C PHE A 253 -6.67 -0.13 -27.17
N PHE A 254 -7.28 -0.44 -26.03
CA PHE A 254 -8.26 -1.52 -25.89
C PHE A 254 -9.73 -1.04 -25.90
N ASP A 255 -9.98 0.27 -26.00
CA ASP A 255 -11.31 0.88 -25.94
C ASP A 255 -12.12 0.43 -24.70
N VAL A 256 -11.50 0.57 -23.53
CA VAL A 256 -12.06 0.16 -22.22
C VAL A 256 -12.05 1.34 -21.25
N SER A 257 -12.76 1.20 -20.12
CA SER A 257 -12.85 2.22 -19.07
C SER A 257 -11.47 2.75 -18.66
N ILE A 258 -11.30 4.08 -18.72
CA ILE A 258 -10.05 4.77 -18.38
C ILE A 258 -9.68 4.52 -16.91
N ALA A 259 -10.62 4.79 -15.99
CA ALA A 259 -10.41 4.59 -14.56
C ALA A 259 -10.13 3.11 -14.22
N GLY A 260 -10.88 2.18 -14.82
CA GLY A 260 -10.65 0.75 -14.63
C GLY A 260 -9.27 0.29 -15.12
N SER A 261 -8.81 0.80 -16.26
CA SER A 261 -7.50 0.47 -16.83
C SER A 261 -6.35 1.00 -15.99
N MET A 262 -6.43 2.24 -15.51
CA MET A 262 -5.45 2.81 -14.58
C MET A 262 -5.35 2.02 -13.28
N ALA A 263 -6.49 1.62 -12.71
CA ALA A 263 -6.51 0.78 -11.51
C ALA A 263 -5.91 -0.61 -11.78
N ALA A 264 -6.22 -1.23 -12.92
CA ALA A 264 -5.67 -2.51 -13.32
C ALA A 264 -4.15 -2.46 -13.51
N VAL A 265 -3.63 -1.42 -14.15
CA VAL A 265 -2.18 -1.21 -14.30
C VAL A 265 -1.52 -1.01 -12.94
N ALA A 266 -2.09 -0.19 -12.06
CA ALA A 266 -1.56 -0.01 -10.72
C ALA A 266 -1.47 -1.37 -9.98
N GLY A 267 -2.50 -2.20 -10.09
CA GLY A 267 -2.53 -3.55 -9.55
C GLY A 267 -1.47 -4.47 -10.16
N ALA A 268 -1.26 -4.42 -11.48
CA ALA A 268 -0.24 -5.19 -12.18
C ALA A 268 1.18 -4.76 -11.77
N VAL A 269 1.45 -3.46 -11.68
CA VAL A 269 2.71 -2.89 -11.21
C VAL A 269 3.00 -3.34 -9.78
N PHE A 270 2.00 -3.26 -8.89
CA PHE A 270 2.12 -3.78 -7.54
C PHE A 270 2.41 -5.29 -7.52
N GLY A 271 1.71 -6.08 -8.33
CA GLY A 271 1.93 -7.52 -8.44
C GLY A 271 3.37 -7.86 -8.86
N LEU A 272 3.92 -7.13 -9.84
CA LEU A 272 5.32 -7.26 -10.25
C LEU A 272 6.27 -6.92 -9.09
N ILE A 273 6.04 -5.80 -8.40
CA ILE A 273 6.86 -5.42 -7.24
C ILE A 273 6.77 -6.48 -6.14
N TRP A 274 5.59 -7.01 -5.87
CA TRP A 274 5.38 -8.02 -4.84
C TRP A 274 6.13 -9.33 -5.12
N VAL A 275 6.24 -9.72 -6.39
CA VAL A 275 7.02 -10.89 -6.80
C VAL A 275 8.53 -10.61 -6.76
N PHE A 276 8.98 -9.48 -7.29
CA PHE A 276 10.39 -9.21 -7.56
C PHE A 276 11.11 -8.33 -6.51
N ALA A 277 10.42 -7.82 -5.47
CA ALA A 277 11.04 -6.93 -4.50
C ALA A 277 12.26 -7.58 -3.80
N PRO A 278 13.41 -6.85 -3.72
CA PRO A 278 14.70 -7.43 -3.38
C PRO A 278 14.78 -7.98 -1.95
N ASN A 279 14.17 -7.30 -0.98
CA ASN A 279 14.22 -7.69 0.44
C ASN A 279 12.91 -8.30 0.97
N ARG A 280 11.77 -7.89 0.40
CA ARG A 280 10.42 -8.22 0.90
C ARG A 280 9.56 -9.02 -0.10
N GLY A 281 10.06 -9.24 -1.31
CA GLY A 281 9.35 -9.97 -2.35
C GLY A 281 9.26 -11.47 -2.08
N LEU A 282 8.32 -12.13 -2.76
CA LEU A 282 8.14 -13.58 -2.64
C LEU A 282 9.40 -14.37 -2.99
N ILE A 283 10.08 -13.98 -4.08
CA ILE A 283 11.28 -14.69 -4.57
C ILE A 283 12.44 -14.54 -3.58
N SER A 284 12.63 -13.34 -3.01
CA SER A 284 13.70 -13.10 -2.04
C SER A 284 13.43 -13.82 -0.73
N ARG A 285 12.17 -13.83 -0.25
CA ARG A 285 11.75 -14.64 0.91
C ARG A 285 11.98 -16.13 0.68
N TRP A 286 11.57 -16.65 -0.48
CA TRP A 286 11.76 -18.06 -0.81
C TRP A 286 13.24 -18.44 -0.88
N ARG A 287 14.07 -17.65 -1.58
CA ARG A 287 15.53 -17.85 -1.62
C ARG A 287 16.16 -17.80 -0.23
N ARG A 288 15.76 -16.88 0.63
CA ARG A 288 16.27 -16.76 2.01
C ARG A 288 15.89 -17.98 2.85
N ILE A 289 14.64 -18.44 2.78
CA ILE A 289 14.18 -19.63 3.51
C ILE A 289 14.90 -20.89 3.00
N SER A 290 15.02 -21.06 1.68
CA SER A 290 15.73 -22.21 1.10
C SER A 290 17.21 -22.22 1.49
N LYS A 291 17.87 -21.05 1.48
CA LYS A 291 19.26 -20.93 1.95
C LYS A 291 19.37 -21.24 3.45
N GLN A 292 18.46 -20.72 4.28
CA GLN A 292 18.45 -20.99 5.71
C GLN A 292 18.22 -22.48 6.03
N ARG A 293 17.25 -23.13 5.36
CA ARG A 293 17.03 -24.58 5.49
C ARG A 293 18.28 -25.37 5.13
N PHE A 294 18.91 -25.02 4.00
CA PHE A 294 20.15 -25.68 3.59
C PHE A 294 21.29 -25.51 4.60
N GLU A 295 21.45 -24.32 5.22
CA GLU A 295 22.43 -24.11 6.29
C GLU A 295 22.10 -24.89 7.57
N ILE A 296 20.82 -25.04 7.92
CA ILE A 296 20.39 -25.86 9.06
C ILE A 296 20.72 -27.33 8.80
N ASP A 297 20.43 -27.85 7.61
CA ASP A 297 20.72 -29.23 7.25
C ASP A 297 22.24 -29.50 7.24
N VAL A 298 23.04 -28.54 6.76
CA VAL A 298 24.52 -28.60 6.91
C VAL A 298 24.92 -28.70 8.39
N GLY A 299 24.30 -27.92 9.28
CA GLY A 299 24.55 -28.02 10.72
C GLY A 299 24.17 -29.38 11.31
N ILE A 300 22.98 -29.90 10.97
CA ILE A 300 22.52 -31.23 11.41
C ILE A 300 23.50 -32.32 10.97
N LEU A 301 23.97 -32.26 9.72
CA LEU A 301 24.91 -33.24 9.19
C LEU A 301 26.23 -33.26 9.97
N ILE A 302 26.83 -32.09 10.18
CA ILE A 302 28.13 -31.98 10.86
C ILE A 302 28.00 -32.40 12.33
N THR A 303 26.90 -32.07 13.01
CA THR A 303 26.62 -32.52 14.38
C THR A 303 26.39 -34.03 14.46
N HIS A 304 25.68 -34.62 13.49
CA HIS A 304 25.47 -36.07 13.44
C HIS A 304 26.79 -36.82 13.23
N ILE A 305 27.64 -36.36 12.30
CA ILE A 305 28.98 -36.93 12.08
C ILE A 305 29.83 -36.82 13.37
N TYR A 306 29.76 -35.69 14.08
CA TYR A 306 30.50 -35.50 15.32
C TYR A 306 30.08 -36.51 16.39
N ASN A 307 28.77 -36.68 16.62
CA ASN A 307 28.25 -37.59 17.64
C ASN A 307 28.54 -39.08 17.32
N GLU A 308 28.46 -39.47 16.04
CA GLU A 308 28.78 -40.84 15.61
C GLU A 308 30.27 -41.16 15.76
N ILE A 309 31.15 -40.22 15.37
CA ILE A 309 32.61 -40.37 15.55
C ILE A 309 32.97 -40.44 17.04
N GLU A 310 32.36 -39.62 17.90
CA GLU A 310 32.56 -39.68 19.35
C GLU A 310 32.08 -41.03 19.93
N SER A 311 31.04 -41.61 19.34
CA SER A 311 30.51 -42.94 19.68
C SER A 311 31.27 -44.10 19.02
N LYS A 312 32.42 -43.85 18.35
CA LYS A 312 33.25 -44.83 17.61
C LYS A 312 32.53 -45.57 16.46
N HIS A 313 31.46 -45.02 15.92
CA HIS A 313 30.78 -45.57 14.74
C HIS A 313 31.34 -44.93 13.45
N SER A 314 31.49 -45.73 12.39
CA SER A 314 31.93 -45.24 11.08
C SER A 314 30.73 -44.74 10.28
N VAL A 315 30.75 -43.46 9.90
CA VAL A 315 29.67 -42.84 9.12
C VAL A 315 29.93 -42.99 7.63
N THR A 316 29.01 -43.66 6.93
CA THR A 316 29.01 -43.82 5.48
C THR A 316 27.83 -43.05 4.87
N LEU A 317 27.92 -42.72 3.58
CA LEU A 317 26.89 -41.92 2.89
C LEU A 317 25.52 -42.62 2.84
N SER A 318 25.48 -43.95 2.88
CA SER A 318 24.26 -44.77 2.98
C SER A 318 23.65 -44.72 4.39
N SER A 319 24.44 -44.97 5.43
CA SER A 319 23.96 -44.91 6.83
C SER A 319 23.47 -43.51 7.20
N MET A 320 24.09 -42.47 6.64
CA MET A 320 23.67 -41.08 6.77
C MET A 320 22.28 -40.81 6.17
N SER A 321 21.98 -41.38 4.99
CA SER A 321 20.69 -41.20 4.33
C SER A 321 19.56 -41.81 5.15
N ASP A 322 19.80 -42.98 5.73
CA ASP A 322 18.83 -43.71 6.55
C ASP A 322 18.66 -43.06 7.94
N ALA A 323 19.74 -42.63 8.59
CA ALA A 323 19.70 -42.02 9.92
C ALA A 323 19.03 -40.63 9.94
N LEU A 324 19.21 -39.83 8.88
CA LEU A 324 18.65 -38.47 8.77
C LEU A 324 17.32 -38.42 8.00
N GLY A 325 16.86 -39.55 7.44
CA GLY A 325 15.63 -39.63 6.65
C GLY A 325 15.69 -38.81 5.35
N TRP A 326 16.90 -38.54 4.84
CA TRP A 326 17.11 -37.76 3.62
C TRP A 326 17.17 -38.66 2.39
N THR A 327 16.78 -38.12 1.23
CA THR A 327 16.96 -38.85 -0.04
C THR A 327 18.44 -38.93 -0.40
N THR A 328 18.85 -40.00 -1.07
CA THR A 328 20.25 -40.25 -1.45
C THR A 328 20.84 -39.14 -2.31
N GLU A 329 20.05 -38.50 -3.17
CA GLU A 329 20.49 -37.34 -3.96
C GLU A 329 20.69 -36.08 -3.11
N TYR A 330 19.82 -35.83 -2.13
CA TYR A 330 19.92 -34.68 -1.24
C TYR A 330 21.12 -34.81 -0.29
N SER A 331 21.29 -36.01 0.27
CA SER A 331 22.45 -36.45 1.04
C SER A 331 23.77 -36.18 0.30
N LYS A 332 23.88 -36.58 -0.98
CA LYS A 332 25.06 -36.29 -1.82
C LYS A 332 25.27 -34.79 -2.01
N LYS A 333 24.21 -34.03 -2.25
CA LYS A 333 24.27 -32.58 -2.46
C LYS A 333 24.78 -31.83 -1.23
N ILE A 334 24.30 -32.19 -0.04
CA ILE A 334 24.77 -31.60 1.21
C ILE A 334 26.21 -32.02 1.47
N CYS A 335 26.54 -33.31 1.35
CA CYS A 335 27.90 -33.82 1.55
C CYS A 335 28.91 -33.08 0.67
N LYS A 336 28.60 -32.91 -0.63
CA LYS A 336 29.43 -32.11 -1.55
C LYS A 336 29.59 -30.66 -1.08
N SER A 337 28.51 -30.01 -0.64
CA SER A 337 28.61 -28.65 -0.11
C SER A 337 29.42 -28.55 1.19
N VAL A 338 29.41 -29.56 2.05
CA VAL A 338 30.19 -29.58 3.30
C VAL A 338 31.67 -29.87 3.01
N GLN A 339 31.96 -30.69 1.99
CA GLN A 339 33.29 -30.94 1.48
C GLN A 339 33.89 -29.70 0.80
N ASP A 340 33.12 -29.01 -0.06
CA ASP A 340 33.55 -27.75 -0.71
C ASP A 340 33.87 -26.65 0.32
N ARG A 341 33.20 -26.69 1.48
CA ARG A 341 33.46 -25.79 2.62
C ARG A 341 34.62 -26.24 3.49
N LYS A 342 35.32 -27.33 3.15
CA LYS A 342 36.43 -27.94 3.91
C LYS A 342 36.06 -28.27 5.34
N LEU A 343 34.84 -28.77 5.56
CA LEU A 343 34.36 -29.16 6.89
C LEU A 343 34.50 -30.67 7.11
N ILE A 344 34.44 -31.47 6.05
CA ILE A 344 34.60 -32.93 6.07
C ILE A 344 35.61 -33.39 5.01
N GLU A 345 36.27 -34.51 5.29
CA GLU A 345 37.11 -35.27 4.36
C GLU A 345 36.53 -36.68 4.21
N ILE A 346 36.66 -37.26 3.03
CA ILE A 346 36.18 -38.62 2.73
C ILE A 346 37.41 -39.50 2.53
N ASP A 347 37.53 -40.56 3.33
CA ASP A 347 38.62 -41.53 3.24
C ASP A 347 38.44 -42.49 2.04
N GLU A 348 39.48 -43.22 1.64
CA GLU A 348 39.46 -44.20 0.53
C GLU A 348 38.40 -45.29 0.73
N GLN A 349 37.98 -45.52 1.98
CA GLN A 349 36.91 -46.45 2.37
C GLN A 349 35.49 -45.84 2.40
N GLN A 350 35.30 -44.62 1.86
CA GLN A 350 34.04 -43.86 1.89
C GLN A 350 33.57 -43.41 3.30
N ASN A 351 34.47 -43.44 4.29
CA ASN A 351 34.18 -42.95 5.63
C ASN A 351 34.30 -41.42 5.71
N LEU A 352 33.35 -40.78 6.38
CA LEU A 352 33.29 -39.33 6.57
C LEU A 352 34.05 -38.94 7.84
N HIS A 353 35.08 -38.11 7.69
CA HIS A 353 35.86 -37.55 8.80
C HIS A 353 35.66 -36.03 8.92
N LEU A 354 35.58 -35.53 10.14
CA LEU A 354 35.54 -34.09 10.41
C LEU A 354 36.95 -33.50 10.39
N THR A 355 37.11 -32.42 9.64
CA THR A 355 38.35 -31.61 9.67
C THR A 355 38.41 -30.74 10.94
N ALA A 356 39.58 -30.16 11.23
CA ALA A 356 39.73 -29.20 12.33
C ALA A 356 38.75 -28.00 12.23
N SER A 357 38.46 -27.54 11.01
CA SER A 357 37.45 -26.50 10.74
C SER A 357 36.03 -26.99 11.00
N GLY A 358 35.72 -28.24 10.64
CA GLY A 358 34.45 -28.91 10.95
C GLY A 358 34.18 -28.97 12.45
N ASN A 359 35.14 -29.47 13.23
CA ASN A 359 35.03 -29.55 14.69
C ASN A 359 34.84 -28.18 15.36
N LYS A 360 35.49 -27.13 14.87
CA LYS A 360 35.27 -25.75 15.36
C LYS A 360 33.87 -25.24 15.03
N LYS A 361 33.32 -25.63 13.87
CA LYS A 361 31.98 -25.25 13.44
C LYS A 361 30.88 -25.96 14.25
N VAL A 362 31.05 -27.24 14.60
CA VAL A 362 30.11 -27.98 15.47
C VAL A 362 29.86 -27.25 16.79
N LYS A 363 30.92 -26.72 17.40
CA LYS A 363 30.82 -25.93 18.65
C LYS A 363 29.97 -24.67 18.54
N SER A 364 29.71 -24.17 17.33
CA SER A 364 28.79 -23.04 17.11
C SER A 364 27.32 -23.47 16.94
N TYR A 365 27.07 -24.77 16.74
CA TYR A 365 25.73 -25.34 16.55
C TYR A 365 25.23 -26.18 17.73
N SER A 366 26.12 -26.61 18.64
CA SER A 366 25.73 -27.30 19.87
C SER A 366 25.41 -26.27 20.97
N PRO A 367 24.19 -26.25 21.54
CA PRO A 367 23.97 -25.57 22.80
C PRO A 367 24.81 -26.30 23.87
N HIS A 368 25.50 -25.53 24.71
CA HIS A 368 26.17 -26.08 25.89
C HIS A 368 25.18 -26.55 26.94
#